data_AF-A0A4U8ST71-F1
#
_entry.id   AF-A0A4U8ST71-F1
#
_cell.length_a   1.000
_cell.length_b   1.000
_cell.length_c   1.000
_cell.angle_alpha   90.00
_cell.angle_beta   90.00
_cell.angle_gamma   90.00
#
_symmetry.space_group_name_H-M   'P 1'
#
loop_
_entity.id
_entity.type
_entity.pdbx_description
1 polymer ?
#
loop_
_entity_poly.entity_id
_entity_poly.type
_entity_poly.pdbx_seq_one_letter_code
_entity_poly.pdbx_strand_id
1 'polypeptide(L)' 'MILWLNRVLFLQLIEANLVHFNGGDERLKFLNFHKIPTFSTLNTLFFEVLSQKKTETMKILIIYLI' A
#
# COMPACT_ATOMS: atom_id res chain seq x y z
N MET A 1 -7.09 15.91 -1.02
CA MET A 1 -8.17 14.89 -1.00
C MET A 1 -7.93 13.78 -2.03
N ILE A 2 -7.64 14.09 -3.30
CA ILE A 2 -7.34 13.10 -4.36
C ILE A 2 -6.11 12.22 -4.09
N LEU A 3 -5.06 12.79 -3.49
CA LEU A 3 -3.79 12.11 -3.21
C LEU A 3 -3.98 10.81 -2.40
N TRP A 4 -4.80 10.87 -1.35
CA TRP A 4 -5.07 9.71 -0.49
C TRP A 4 -5.83 8.58 -1.18
N LEU A 5 -6.72 8.91 -2.12
CA LEU A 5 -7.42 7.91 -2.91
C LEU A 5 -6.44 7.10 -3.75
N ASN A 6 -5.47 7.77 -4.39
CA ASN A 6 -4.45 7.10 -5.19
C ASN A 6 -3.59 6.14 -4.36
N ARG A 7 -3.29 6.49 -3.10
CA ARG A 7 -2.52 5.63 -2.18
C ARG A 7 -3.29 4.36 -1.81
N VAL A 8 -4.59 4.48 -1.54
CA VAL A 8 -5.46 3.33 -1.28
C VAL A 8 -5.58 2.45 -2.51
N LEU A 9 -5.80 3.05 -3.69
CA LEU A 9 -5.89 2.32 -4.96
C LEU A 9 -4.59 1.57 -5.29
N PHE A 10 -3.43 2.17 -5.02
CA PHE A 10 -2.13 1.53 -5.19
C PHE A 10 -1.98 0.30 -4.29
N LEU A 11 -2.31 0.43 -3.00
CA LEU A 11 -2.27 -0.69 -2.08
C LEU A 11 -3.25 -1.80 -2.51
N GLN A 12 -4.45 -1.42 -2.96
CA GLN A 12 -5.47 -2.37 -3.41
C GLN A 12 -5.05 -3.12 -4.67
N LEU A 13 -4.32 -2.46 -5.58
CA LEU A 13 -3.71 -3.12 -6.72
C LEU A 13 -2.64 -4.15 -6.28
N ILE A 14 -1.83 -3.81 -5.27
CA ILE A 14 -0.84 -4.75 -4.71
C ILE A 14 -1.52 -5.96 -4.07
N GLU A 15 -2.56 -5.74 -3.26
CA GLU A 15 -3.33 -6.82 -2.65
C GLU A 15 -3.96 -7.73 -3.71
N ALA A 16 -4.63 -7.16 -4.72
CA ALA A 16 -5.27 -7.92 -5.78
C ALA A 16 -4.26 -8.79 -6.54
N ASN A 17 -3.09 -8.23 -6.86
CA ASN A 17 -2.01 -8.97 -7.51
C ASN A 17 -1.47 -10.09 -6.61
N LEU A 18 -1.25 -9.81 -5.32
CA LEU A 18 -0.75 -10.80 -4.36
C LEU A 18 -1.71 -11.99 -4.24
N VAL A 19 -3.01 -11.73 -4.11
CA VAL A 19 -4.03 -12.79 -4.05
C VAL A 19 -4.08 -13.56 -5.38
N HIS A 20 -4.05 -12.84 -6.52
CA HIS A 20 -4.12 -13.45 -7.84
C HIS A 20 -2.95 -14.40 -8.13
N PHE A 21 -1.71 -13.97 -7.86
CA PHE A 21 -0.52 -14.79 -8.12
C PHE A 21 -0.34 -15.97 -7.15
N ASN A 22 -1.05 -15.95 -6.02
CA ASN A 22 -1.00 -17.01 -5.01
C ASN A 22 -2.25 -17.90 -5.02
N GLY A 23 -2.88 -18.08 -6.19
CA GLY A 23 -3.98 -19.03 -6.36
C GLY A 23 -5.30 -18.60 -5.71
N GLY A 24 -5.50 -17.29 -5.51
CA GLY A 24 -6.72 -16.77 -4.91
C GLY A 24 -6.79 -16.88 -3.38
N ASP A 25 -5.67 -17.12 -2.69
CA ASP A 25 -5.65 -17.24 -1.23
C ASP A 25 -6.04 -15.92 -0.54
N GLU A 26 -7.27 -15.87 -0.02
CA GLU A 26 -7.83 -14.68 0.62
C GLU A 26 -7.12 -14.29 1.92
N ARG A 27 -6.35 -15.19 2.54
CA ARG A 27 -5.58 -14.88 3.77
C ARG A 27 -4.52 -13.81 3.52
N LEU A 28 -4.12 -13.66 2.26
CA LEU A 28 -3.17 -12.65 1.78
C LEU A 28 -3.78 -11.25 1.68
N LYS A 29 -5.12 -11.12 1.79
CA LYS A 29 -5.77 -9.80 1.90
C LYS A 29 -5.31 -9.10 3.18
N PHE A 30 -4.76 -7.91 3.05
CA PHE A 30 -4.20 -7.10 4.13
C PHE A 30 -4.93 -5.75 4.30
N LEU A 31 -5.63 -5.24 3.28
CA LEU A 31 -6.46 -4.03 3.31
C LEU A 31 -7.85 -4.32 3.86
N ASN A 32 -7.92 -4.58 5.15
CA ASN A 32 -9.19 -4.69 5.85
C ASN A 32 -9.12 -4.02 7.22
N PHE A 33 -10.27 -3.66 7.77
CA PHE A 33 -10.36 -2.94 9.05
C PHE A 33 -9.82 -3.75 10.24
N HIS A 34 -9.73 -5.07 10.13
CA HIS A 34 -9.15 -5.91 11.19
C HIS A 34 -7.62 -5.78 11.25
N LYS A 35 -6.95 -5.72 10.09
CA LYS A 35 -5.49 -5.56 9.97
C LYS A 35 -5.03 -4.09 9.93
N ILE A 36 -5.88 -3.19 9.41
CA ILE A 36 -5.62 -1.76 9.28
C ILE A 36 -6.74 -0.98 9.98
N PRO A 37 -6.74 -0.94 11.33
CA PRO A 37 -7.82 -0.30 12.09
C PRO A 37 -7.76 1.23 12.03
N THR A 38 -6.60 1.80 11.68
CA THR A 38 -6.42 3.26 11.67
C THR A 38 -5.78 3.74 10.38
N PHE A 39 -6.08 5.00 10.05
CA PHE A 39 -5.43 5.71 8.95
C PHE A 39 -3.91 5.84 9.15
N SER A 40 -3.45 5.96 10.40
CA SER A 40 -2.01 5.97 10.69
C SER A 40 -1.34 4.66 10.28
N THR A 41 -1.97 3.52 10.58
CA THR A 41 -1.49 2.19 10.16
C THR A 41 -1.46 2.07 8.64
N LEU A 42 -2.49 2.55 7.95
CA LEU A 42 -2.57 2.57 6.48
C LEU A 42 -1.43 3.40 5.87
N ASN A 43 -1.19 4.58 6.43
CA ASN A 43 -0.15 5.50 5.98
C ASN A 43 1.25 4.90 6.15
N THR A 44 1.53 4.29 7.30
CA THR A 44 2.80 3.61 7.55
C THR A 44 3.02 2.48 6.54
N LEU A 45 2.00 1.63 6.32
CA LEU A 45 2.08 0.53 5.35
C LEU A 45 2.39 1.02 3.93
N PHE A 46 1.76 2.11 3.49
CA PHE A 46 2.04 2.71 2.19
C PHE A 46 3.52 3.07 2.04
N PHE A 47 4.10 3.70 3.06
CA PHE A 47 5.52 4.06 3.03
C PHE A 47 6.45 2.86 3.14
N GLU A 48 6.11 1.84 3.93
CA GLU A 48 6.90 0.60 4.02
C GLU A 48 6.99 -0.11 2.67
N VAL A 49 5.85 -0.25 1.98
CA VAL A 49 5.76 -0.87 0.66
C VAL A 49 6.60 -0.10 -0.39
N LEU A 50 6.60 1.24 -0.32
CA LEU A 50 7.44 2.06 -1.18
C LEU A 50 8.92 2.03 -0.78
N SER A 51 9.20 1.88 0.51
CA SER A 51 10.54 1.95 1.08
C SER A 51 11.42 0.77 0.73
N GLN A 52 10.81 -0.41 0.58
CA GLN A 52 11.56 -1.60 0.16
C GLN A 52 11.99 -1.54 -1.32
N LYS A 53 11.37 -0.68 -2.13
CA LYS A 53 11.60 -0.66 -3.58
C LYS A 53 12.53 0.45 -4.08
N LYS A 54 12.89 1.46 -3.28
CA LYS A 54 13.64 2.64 -3.78
C LYS A 54 14.62 3.25 -2.77
N THR A 55 15.74 3.77 -3.31
CA THR A 55 16.76 4.55 -2.61
C THR A 55 16.18 5.81 -1.97
N GLU A 56 16.76 6.27 -0.86
CA GLU A 56 16.23 7.35 -0.01
C GLU A 56 15.84 8.64 -0.77
N THR A 57 16.61 9.04 -1.78
CA THR A 57 16.31 10.20 -2.64
C THR A 57 15.04 10.02 -3.48
N MET A 58 14.76 8.79 -3.93
CA MET A 58 13.57 8.49 -4.71
C MET A 58 12.31 8.40 -3.84
N LYS A 59 12.42 8.02 -2.56
CA LYS A 59 11.30 8.06 -1.61
C LYS A 59 10.78 9.48 -1.44
N ILE A 60 11.70 10.44 -1.25
CA ILE A 60 11.35 11.85 -1.05
C ILE A 60 10.53 12.35 -2.24
N LEU A 61 10.98 12.10 -3.46
CA LEU A 61 10.27 12.51 -4.67
C LEU A 61 8.88 11.88 -4.78
N ILE A 62 8.73 10.61 -4.37
CA ILE A 62 7.45 9.89 -4.38
C ILE A 62 6.48 10.43 -3.32
N ILE A 63 6.96 10.81 -2.13
CA ILE A 63 6.12 11.41 -1.08
C ILE A 63 5.45 12.71 -1.57
N TYR A 64 6.13 13.47 -2.43
CA TYR A 64 5.62 14.73 -2.97
C TYR A 64 4.75 14.59 -4.23
N LEU A 65 4.86 13.47 -4.95
CA LEU A 65 4.17 13.26 -6.24
C LEU A 65 2.92 12.37 -6.15
N ILE A 66 2.75 11.59 -5.07
CA ILE A 66 1.63 10.64 -4.87
C ILE A 66 1.04 10.75 -3.46
#